data_AF-A0A257JFF1-F1
#
_entry.id   AF-A0A257JFF1-F1
#
_cell.length_a   1.000
_cell.length_b   1.000
_cell.length_c   1.000
_cell.angle_alpha   90.00
_cell.angle_beta   90.00
_cell.angle_gamma   90.00
#
_symmetry.space_group_name_H-M   'P 1'
#
loop_
_entity.id
_entity.type
_entity.pdbx_description
1 polymer ?
#
loop_
_entity_poly.entity_id
_entity_poly.type
_entity_poly.pdbx_seq_one_letter_code
_entity_poly.pdbx_strand_id
1 'polypeptide(L)' 'MAITLPASAFAFHDRRMQRVVEPGDFAIMIGESSGDIRLRATLMVTG' A
#
# COMPACT_ATOMS: atom_id res chain seq x y z
N MET A 1 6.27 18.12 -5.10
CA MET A 1 6.13 16.82 -5.79
C MET A 1 5.19 15.96 -4.96
N ALA A 2 4.22 15.29 -5.59
CA ALA A 2 3.24 14.45 -4.91
C ALA A 2 3.15 13.09 -5.63
N ILE A 3 2.91 12.03 -4.86
CA ILE A 3 2.63 10.68 -5.37
C ILE A 3 1.18 10.37 -5.00
N THR A 4 0.40 9.94 -6.00
CA THR A 4 -1.00 9.53 -5.79
C THR A 4 -1.08 8.02 -5.92
N LEU A 5 -1.59 7.35 -4.88
CA LEU A 5 -1.84 5.91 -4.89
C LEU A 5 -3.35 5.66 -4.90
N PRO A 6 -3.92 5.01 -5.94
CA PRO A 6 -5.31 4.55 -5.86
C PRO A 6 -5.43 3.43 -4.82
N ALA A 7 -6.60 3.25 -4.22
CA ALA A 7 -6.83 2.15 -3.27
C ALA A 7 -6.48 0.77 -3.88
N SER A 8 -6.68 0.62 -5.19
CA SER A 8 -6.33 -0.59 -5.92
C SER A 8 -4.83 -0.92 -5.96
N ALA A 9 -3.95 0.01 -5.57
CA ALA A 9 -2.51 -0.25 -5.41
C ALA A 9 -2.22 -1.20 -4.23
N PHE A 10 -3.16 -1.32 -3.28
CA PHE A 10 -3.08 -2.21 -2.13
C PHE A 10 -3.73 -3.58 -2.38
N ALA A 11 -4.18 -3.83 -3.60
CA ALA A 11 -4.90 -5.06 -3.92
C ALA A 11 -3.98 -6.25 -4.13
N PHE A 12 -4.42 -7.43 -3.69
CA PHE A 12 -3.79 -8.71 -3.97
C PHE A 12 -4.82 -9.70 -4.51
N HIS A 13 -4.36 -10.87 -4.98
CA HIS A 13 -5.25 -11.95 -5.42
C HIS A 13 -5.61 -12.82 -4.23
N ASP A 14 -6.90 -12.93 -3.93
CA ASP A 14 -7.40 -13.82 -2.89
C ASP A 14 -7.31 -15.30 -3.31
N ARG A 15 -7.80 -16.20 -2.44
CA ARG A 15 -7.80 -17.66 -2.70
C ARG A 15 -8.66 -18.07 -3.90
N ARG A 16 -9.51 -17.18 -4.39
CA ARG A 16 -10.40 -17.35 -5.56
C ARG A 16 -9.86 -16.63 -6.79
N MET A 17 -8.59 -16.18 -6.74
CA MET A 17 -7.94 -15.39 -7.79
C MET A 17 -8.67 -14.09 -8.13
N GLN A 18 -9.40 -13.52 -7.18
CA GLN A 18 -10.05 -12.22 -7.32
C GLN A 18 -9.15 -11.13 -6.76
N ARG A 19 -9.10 -9.98 -7.43
CA ARG A 19 -8.31 -8.83 -6.99
C ARG A 19 -9.07 -8.05 -5.92
N VAL A 20 -8.63 -8.11 -4.68
CA VAL A 20 -9.31 -7.52 -3.52
C VAL A 20 -8.36 -6.62 -2.72
N VAL A 21 -8.93 -5.62 -2.04
CA VAL A 21 -8.24 -4.81 -1.02
C VAL A 21 -8.89 -5.13 0.32
N GLU A 22 -8.12 -5.68 1.25
CA GLU A 22 -8.63 -5.94 2.60
C GLU A 22 -8.49 -4.68 3.47
N PRO A 23 -9.49 -4.35 4.31
CA PRO A 23 -9.35 -3.32 5.33
C PRO A 23 -8.22 -3.66 6.31
N GLY A 24 -7.47 -2.65 6.72
CA GLY A 24 -6.34 -2.81 7.65
C GLY A 24 -5.25 -1.78 7.44
N ASP A 25 -4.16 -1.96 8.19
CA ASP A 25 -3.02 -1.06 8.17
C ASP A 25 -2.05 -1.39 7.02
N PHE A 26 -1.72 -0.38 6.23
CA PHE A 26 -0.72 -0.45 5.17
C PHE A 26 0.46 0.47 5.48
N ALA A 27 1.67 -0.09 5.47
CA ALA A 27 2.90 0.69 5.59
C ALA A 27 3.29 1.30 4.24
N ILE A 28 3.38 2.62 4.19
CA ILE A 28 3.95 3.37 3.07
C ILE A 28 5.40 3.70 3.39
N MET A 29 6.30 3.31 2.49
CA MET A 29 7.74 3.56 2.61
C MET A 29 8.22 4.33 1.39
N ILE A 30 8.92 5.45 1.62
CA ILE A 30 9.53 6.28 0.57
C ILE A 30 11.02 6.39 0.85
N GLY A 31 11.83 6.19 -0.19
CA GLY A 31 13.27 6.09 -0.09
C GLY A 31 13.96 6.32 -1.42
N GLU A 32 15.29 6.42 -1.40
CA GLU A 32 16.09 6.46 -2.63
C GLU A 32 16.15 5.08 -3.30
N SER A 33 16.03 4.01 -2.51
CA SER A 33 15.91 2.64 -2.97
C SER A 33 15.06 1.82 -2.00
N SER A 34 14.75 0.57 -2.33
CA SER A 34 14.09 -0.37 -1.40
C SER A 34 14.96 -0.71 -0.17
N GLY A 35 16.28 -0.50 -0.25
CA GLY A 35 17.22 -0.67 0.87
C GLY A 35 17.48 0.61 1.67
N ASP A 36 17.18 1.79 1.13
CA ASP A 36 17.36 3.09 1.80
C ASP A 36 16.01 3.82 1.92
N ILE A 37 15.29 3.51 3.00
CA ILE A 37 13.97 4.09 3.32
C ILE A 37 14.14 5.31 4.24
N ARG A 38 13.65 6.46 3.81
CA ARG A 38 13.81 7.76 4.51
C ARG A 38 12.53 8.26 5.18
N LEU A 39 11.38 7.82 4.70
CA LEU A 39 10.08 8.18 5.24
C LEU A 39 9.21 6.92 5.39
N ARG A 40 8.50 6.85 6.50
CA ARG A 40 7.53 5.79 6.81
C ARG A 40 6.24 6.44 7.29
N ALA A 41 5.11 5.91 6.82
CA ALA A 41 3.79 6.25 7.31
C ALA A 41 2.94 4.98 7.34
N THR A 42 1.94 4.95 8.21
CA THR A 42 0.92 3.90 8.20
C THR A 42 -0.41 4.53 7.83
N LEU A 43 -1.12 3.89 6.91
CA LEU A 43 -2.47 4.27 6.50
C LEU A 43 -3.44 3.15 6.83
N MET A 44 -4.53 3.47 7.51
CA MET A 44 -5.65 2.55 7.71
C MET A 44 -6.57 2.62 6.49
N VAL A 45 -6.76 1.49 5.81
CA VAL A 45 -7.81 1.31 4.80
C VAL A 45 -9.07 0.82 5.50
N THR A 46 -10.16 1.56 5.31
CA THR A 46 -11.50 1.19 5.80
C THR A 46 -12.38 0.76 4.62
N GLY A 47 -13.39 -0.07 4.89
CA GLY A 47 -14.39 -0.54 3.93
C GLY A 47 -15.81 -0.35 4.42
#